data_AF-A0A8X6WTK4-F1
#
_entry.id   AF-A0A8X6WTK4-F1
#
_cell.length_a   1.000
_cell.length_b   1.000
_cell.length_c   1.000
_cell.angle_alpha   90.00
_cell.angle_beta   90.00
_cell.angle_gamma   90.00
#
_symmetry.space_group_name_H-M   'P 1'
#
loop_
_entity.id
_entity.type
_entity.pdbx_description
1 polymer ?
#
loop_
_entity_poly.entity_id
_entity_poly.type
_entity_poly.pdbx_seq_one_letter_code
_entity_poly.pdbx_strand_id
1 'polypeptide(L)'
;MQMNNNCGSDVIFLFFFLPSILEMRKEKSRDAARSRRGKENYEFYELAKLLPLPAAITTQLDKASIIRLSISYLKLRDFIAHGDPPWGRDTSPKPLKGEFSPRHAPNAQTDTKIRHLFVPPGRY
;
A
#
# COMPACT_ATOMS: atom_id res chain seq x y z
N MET A 1 28.75 -46.28 -23.11
CA MET A 1 28.35 -44.86 -23.29
C MET A 1 27.73 -44.69 -24.67
N GLN A 2 26.40 -44.61 -24.78
CA GLN A 2 25.74 -44.16 -25.99
C GLN A 2 25.65 -42.62 -25.90
N MET A 3 26.57 -41.92 -26.56
CA MET A 3 26.47 -40.47 -26.79
C MET A 3 25.48 -40.28 -27.94
N ASN A 4 24.20 -40.18 -27.59
CA ASN A 4 23.16 -39.93 -28.58
C ASN A 4 23.02 -38.42 -28.79
N ASN A 5 23.46 -37.99 -29.97
CA ASN A 5 23.48 -36.60 -30.41
C ASN A 5 22.07 -36.11 -30.72
N ASN A 6 21.44 -35.37 -29.79
CA ASN A 6 20.23 -34.56 -30.05
C ASN A 6 20.45 -33.06 -29.78
N CYS A 7 21.71 -32.59 -29.72
CA CYS A 7 22.00 -31.18 -29.42
C CYS A 7 21.53 -30.21 -30.53
N GLY A 8 21.29 -30.68 -31.76
CA GLY A 8 20.92 -29.84 -32.90
C GLY A 8 19.42 -29.50 -33.02
N SER A 9 18.53 -30.36 -32.53
CA SER A 9 17.07 -30.17 -32.58
C SER A 9 16.58 -29.22 -31.47
N ASP A 10 17.16 -29.34 -30.27
CA ASP A 10 16.85 -28.47 -29.13
C ASP A 10 17.25 -27.00 -29.36
N VAL A 11 18.39 -26.74 -30.03
CA VAL A 11 18.85 -25.37 -30.32
C VAL A 11 18.02 -24.69 -31.41
N ILE A 12 17.55 -25.44 -32.42
CA ILE A 12 16.65 -24.89 -33.46
C ILE A 12 15.27 -24.60 -32.83
N PHE A 13 14.78 -25.47 -31.95
CA PHE A 13 13.56 -25.25 -31.19
C PHE A 13 13.71 -24.00 -30.30
N LEU A 14 14.79 -23.85 -29.54
CA LEU A 14 15.05 -22.63 -28.76
C LEU A 14 15.18 -21.38 -29.65
N PHE A 15 15.85 -21.44 -30.80
CA PHE A 15 16.10 -20.27 -31.65
C PHE A 15 14.85 -19.76 -32.38
N PHE A 16 13.94 -20.64 -32.81
CA PHE A 16 12.69 -20.25 -33.50
C PHE A 16 11.47 -20.19 -32.56
N PHE A 17 11.40 -21.04 -31.54
CA PHE A 17 10.23 -21.20 -30.68
C PHE A 17 10.27 -20.30 -29.43
N LEU A 18 11.43 -20.01 -28.82
CA LEU A 18 11.49 -19.07 -27.69
C LEU A 18 11.05 -17.65 -28.05
N PRO A 19 11.48 -17.04 -29.18
CA PRO A 19 11.00 -15.72 -29.55
C PRO A 19 9.47 -15.72 -29.69
N SER A 20 8.91 -16.75 -30.31
CA SER A 20 7.46 -16.91 -30.49
C SER A 20 6.72 -17.08 -29.15
N ILE A 21 7.24 -17.92 -28.23
CA ILE A 21 6.67 -18.09 -26.87
C ILE A 21 6.76 -16.79 -26.06
N LEU A 22 7.89 -16.08 -26.14
CA LEU A 22 8.08 -14.81 -25.41
C LEU A 22 7.13 -13.74 -25.93
N GLU A 23 6.94 -13.64 -27.25
CA GLU A 23 5.94 -12.74 -27.84
C GLU A 23 4.52 -13.13 -27.44
N MET A 24 4.17 -14.42 -27.42
CA MET A 24 2.87 -14.88 -26.91
C MET A 24 2.66 -14.56 -25.41
N ARG A 25 3.70 -14.67 -24.58
CA ARG A 25 3.63 -14.31 -23.16
C ARG A 25 3.48 -12.80 -22.97
N LYS A 26 4.18 -11.99 -23.77
CA LYS A 26 4.01 -10.53 -23.79
C LYS A 26 2.60 -10.16 -24.24
N GLU A 27 2.05 -10.82 -25.26
CA GLU A 27 0.67 -10.58 -25.71
C GLU A 27 -0.35 -10.90 -24.61
N LYS A 28 -0.22 -12.05 -23.95
CA LYS A 28 -1.08 -12.41 -22.81
C LYS A 28 -1.00 -11.40 -21.66
N SER A 29 0.19 -10.88 -21.35
CA SER A 29 0.37 -9.85 -20.34
C SER A 29 -0.30 -8.53 -20.73
N ARG A 30 -0.17 -8.13 -22.01
CA ARG A 30 -0.85 -6.95 -22.57
C ARG A 30 -2.37 -7.09 -22.47
N ASP A 31 -2.90 -8.24 -22.87
CA ASP A 31 -4.34 -8.52 -22.80
C ASP A 31 -4.84 -8.56 -21.35
N ALA A 32 -4.08 -9.16 -20.43
CA ALA A 32 -4.40 -9.13 -19.00
C ALA A 32 -4.41 -7.70 -18.45
N ALA A 33 -3.45 -6.86 -18.84
CA ALA A 33 -3.42 -5.44 -18.45
C ALA A 33 -4.60 -4.65 -19.04
N ARG A 34 -4.94 -4.90 -20.32
CA ARG A 34 -6.10 -4.27 -20.98
C ARG A 34 -7.42 -4.71 -20.33
N SER A 35 -7.59 -6.00 -20.08
CA SER A 35 -8.76 -6.56 -19.41
C SER A 35 -8.94 -5.95 -18.01
N ARG A 36 -7.86 -5.85 -17.22
CA ARG A 36 -7.88 -5.20 -15.91
C ARG A 36 -8.32 -3.73 -16.00
N ARG A 37 -7.72 -2.95 -16.92
CA ARG A 37 -8.10 -1.54 -17.14
C ARG A 37 -9.55 -1.39 -17.60
N GLY A 38 -10.00 -2.28 -18.50
CA GLY A 38 -11.37 -2.30 -19.00
C GLY A 38 -12.38 -2.59 -17.89
N LYS A 39 -12.11 -3.60 -17.05
CA LYS A 39 -12.96 -3.95 -15.91
C LYS A 39 -13.02 -2.80 -14.90
N GLU A 40 -11.87 -2.24 -14.53
CA GLU A 40 -11.81 -1.08 -13.65
C GLU A 40 -12.64 0.09 -14.20
N ASN A 41 -12.47 0.46 -15.48
CA ASN A 41 -13.29 1.49 -16.14
C ASN A 41 -14.79 1.19 -16.01
N TYR A 42 -15.20 -0.04 -16.29
CA TYR A 42 -16.61 -0.44 -16.17
C TYR A 42 -17.13 -0.24 -14.73
N GLU A 43 -16.41 -0.73 -13.72
CA GLU A 43 -16.80 -0.55 -12.32
C GLU A 43 -16.89 0.93 -11.91
N PHE A 44 -15.99 1.79 -12.41
CA PHE A 44 -16.06 3.23 -12.19
C PHE A 44 -17.36 3.84 -12.74
N TYR A 45 -17.77 3.44 -13.95
CA TYR A 45 -19.01 3.93 -14.56
C TYR A 45 -20.25 3.36 -13.86
N GLU A 46 -20.23 2.08 -13.44
CA GLU A 46 -21.32 1.52 -12.64
C GLU A 46 -21.46 2.24 -11.30
N LEU A 47 -20.35 2.54 -10.62
CA LEU A 47 -20.35 3.34 -9.40
C LEU A 47 -20.96 4.73 -9.62
N ALA A 48 -20.61 5.41 -10.72
CA ALA A 48 -21.16 6.72 -11.04
C ALA A 48 -22.68 6.72 -11.19
N LYS A 49 -23.26 5.63 -11.73
CA LYS A 49 -24.72 5.46 -11.88
C LYS A 49 -25.45 5.32 -10.54
N LEU A 50 -24.75 4.92 -9.48
CA LEU A 50 -25.32 4.76 -8.14
C LEU A 50 -25.34 6.08 -7.35
N LEU A 51 -24.66 7.12 -7.83
CA LEU A 51 -24.72 8.44 -7.20
C LEU A 51 -26.14 9.03 -7.33
N PRO A 52 -26.62 9.80 -6.34
CA PRO A 52 -27.93 10.46 -6.40
C PRO A 52 -27.90 11.70 -7.32
N LEU A 53 -27.46 11.51 -8.56
CA LEU A 53 -27.30 12.55 -9.57
C LEU A 53 -27.92 12.08 -10.90
N PRO A 54 -28.45 12.99 -11.73
CA PRO A 54 -28.94 12.64 -13.06
C PRO A 54 -27.85 12.00 -13.93
N ALA A 55 -28.22 10.97 -14.70
CA ALA A 55 -27.30 10.24 -15.57
C ALA A 55 -26.51 11.16 -16.52
N ALA A 56 -27.16 12.20 -17.05
CA ALA A 56 -26.56 13.19 -17.95
C ALA A 56 -25.33 13.92 -17.38
N ILE A 57 -25.24 14.03 -16.06
CA ILE A 57 -24.12 14.66 -15.35
C ILE A 57 -23.06 13.60 -15.01
N THR A 58 -23.48 12.45 -14.49
CA THR A 58 -22.56 11.39 -14.05
C THR A 58 -21.69 10.81 -15.16
N THR A 59 -22.17 10.82 -16.42
CA THR A 59 -21.43 10.35 -17.59
C THR A 59 -20.24 11.24 -17.96
N GLN A 60 -20.26 12.50 -17.54
CA GLN A 60 -19.21 13.48 -17.82
C GLN A 60 -18.18 13.59 -16.70
N LEU A 61 -18.38 12.88 -15.59
CA LEU A 61 -17.45 12.91 -14.46
C LEU A 61 -16.16 12.17 -14.79
N ASP A 62 -15.04 12.78 -14.44
CA ASP A 62 -13.76 12.10 -14.42
C ASP A 62 -13.67 11.11 -13.25
N LYS A 63 -12.76 10.12 -13.36
CA LYS A 63 -12.58 9.05 -12.35
C LYS A 63 -12.33 9.59 -10.95
N ALA A 64 -11.56 10.68 -10.80
CA ALA A 64 -11.23 11.21 -9.47
C ALA A 64 -12.46 11.89 -8.84
N SER A 65 -13.25 12.61 -9.63
CA SER A 65 -14.51 13.19 -9.17
C SER A 65 -15.53 12.13 -8.76
N ILE A 66 -15.66 11.03 -9.51
CA ILE A 66 -16.53 9.89 -9.13
C ILE A 66 -16.19 9.40 -7.72
N ILE A 67 -14.90 9.20 -7.41
CA ILE A 67 -14.45 8.74 -6.08
C ILE A 67 -14.74 9.79 -4.99
N ARG A 68 -14.36 11.06 -5.23
CA ARG A 68 -14.55 12.13 -4.25
C ARG A 68 -16.04 12.31 -3.89
N LEU A 69 -16.92 12.27 -4.89
CA LEU A 69 -18.36 12.37 -4.69
C LEU A 69 -18.93 11.14 -3.98
N SER A 70 -18.49 9.94 -4.36
CA SER A 70 -18.92 8.69 -3.70
C SER A 70 -18.57 8.66 -2.22
N ILE A 71 -17.32 9.01 -1.88
CA ILE A 71 -16.87 9.11 -0.49
C ILE A 71 -17.69 10.16 0.26
N SER A 72 -17.89 11.33 -0.34
CA SER A 72 -18.66 12.42 0.29
C SER A 72 -20.12 12.02 0.52
N TYR A 73 -20.73 11.29 -0.42
CA TYR A 73 -22.09 10.80 -0.31
C TYR A 73 -22.26 9.83 0.86
N LEU A 74 -21.37 8.85 0.99
CA LEU A 74 -21.41 7.89 2.12
C LEU A 74 -21.22 8.61 3.46
N LYS A 75 -20.20 9.48 3.54
CA LYS A 75 -19.92 10.30 4.73
C LYS A 75 -21.12 11.16 5.14
N LEU A 76 -21.80 11.77 4.17
CA LEU A 76 -22.99 12.58 4.42
C LEU A 76 -24.16 11.72 4.88
N ARG A 77 -24.35 10.53 4.29
CA ARG A 77 -25.41 9.60 4.68
C ARG A 77 -25.23 9.14 6.12
N ASP A 78 -24.01 8.80 6.52
CA ASP A 78 -23.68 8.42 7.89
C ASP A 78 -23.90 9.59 8.86
N PHE A 79 -23.51 10.81 8.47
CA PHE A 79 -23.74 12.02 9.25
C PHE A 79 -25.24 12.30 9.45
N ILE A 80 -26.05 12.17 8.40
CA ILE A 80 -27.52 12.34 8.50
C ILE A 80 -28.14 11.27 9.41
N ALA A 81 -27.60 10.04 9.40
CA ALA A 81 -28.13 8.93 10.19
C ALA A 81 -27.76 9.00 11.69
N HIS A 82 -26.55 9.48 12.03
CA HIS A 82 -26.02 9.42 13.39
C HIS A 82 -25.77 10.79 14.03
N GLY A 83 -25.80 11.89 13.27
CA GLY A 83 -25.59 13.26 13.77
C GLY A 83 -24.12 13.65 14.02
N ASP A 84 -23.22 12.67 14.15
CA ASP A 84 -21.80 12.93 14.41
C ASP A 84 -20.94 12.73 13.15
N PRO A 85 -20.17 13.75 12.70
CA PRO A 85 -19.35 13.61 11.51
C PRO A 85 -18.12 12.71 11.80
N PRO A 86 -17.90 11.64 11.02
CA PRO A 86 -16.76 10.75 11.24
C PRO A 86 -15.40 11.44 11.08
N TRP A 87 -15.33 12.56 10.37
CA TRP A 87 -14.11 13.37 10.20
C TRP A 87 -13.79 14.28 11.40
N GLY A 88 -14.68 14.37 12.41
CA GLY A 88 -14.45 15.14 13.64
C GLY A 88 -13.87 14.33 14.80
N ARG A 89 -13.75 12.99 14.67
CA ARG A 89 -13.28 12.12 15.75
C ARG A 89 -11.76 12.21 16.02
N ASP A 90 -10.99 12.65 15.03
CA ASP A 90 -9.52 12.62 15.09
C ASP A 90 -8.89 14.01 15.30
N THR A 91 -9.68 15.09 15.28
CA THR A 91 -9.21 16.48 15.41
C THR A 91 -9.27 17.02 16.84
N SER A 92 -9.68 16.22 17.83
CA SER A 92 -9.56 16.61 19.24
C SER A 92 -8.09 16.53 19.65
N PRO A 93 -7.44 17.63 20.07
CA PRO A 93 -6.10 17.55 20.64
C PRO A 93 -6.24 16.71 21.92
N LYS A 94 -5.70 15.49 21.90
CA LYS A 94 -5.57 14.68 23.12
C LYS A 94 -4.89 15.58 24.16
N PRO A 95 -5.49 15.80 25.35
CA PRO A 95 -4.83 16.61 26.36
C PRO A 95 -3.50 15.95 26.67
N LEU A 96 -2.42 16.71 26.49
CA LEU A 96 -1.07 16.32 26.91
C LEU A 96 -1.14 16.09 28.42
N LYS A 97 -1.31 14.82 28.82
CA LYS A 97 -1.26 14.43 30.23
C LYS A 97 0.22 14.45 30.64
N GLY A 98 0.69 15.65 30.95
CA GLY A 98 1.82 15.85 31.84
C GLY A 98 1.41 15.33 33.21
N GLU A 99 1.65 14.04 33.46
CA GLU A 99 1.53 13.47 34.80
C GLU A 99 2.95 13.30 35.34
N PHE A 100 3.35 14.23 36.21
CA PHE A 100 4.48 14.05 37.12
C PHE A 100 4.26 12.76 37.91
N SER A 101 5.03 11.72 37.62
CA SER A 101 5.03 10.51 38.45
C SER A 101 5.90 10.77 39.69
N PRO A 102 5.36 10.64 40.92
CA PRO A 102 6.15 10.80 42.14
C PRO A 102 7.24 9.72 42.22
N ARG A 103 8.47 10.19 42.38
CA ARG A 103 9.69 9.47 42.74
C ARG A 103 9.42 8.15 43.49
N HIS A 104 9.74 7.02 42.84
CA HIS A 104 10.16 5.82 43.56
C HIS A 104 11.68 5.73 43.45
N ALA A 105 12.34 5.92 44.58
CA ALA A 105 13.78 5.78 44.72
C ALA A 105 14.16 4.30 44.72
N PRO A 106 15.08 3.84 43.86
CA PRO A 106 15.76 2.58 44.09
C PRO A 106 16.91 2.82 45.08
N ASN A 107 16.70 2.27 46.27
CA ASN A 107 17.70 1.75 47.20
C ASN A 107 19.10 1.50 46.59
N ALA A 108 20.08 2.15 47.21
CA ALA A 108 21.50 1.91 47.01
C ALA A 108 21.87 0.46 47.41
N GLN A 109 22.50 -0.28 46.49
CA GLN A 109 23.53 -1.28 46.83
C GLN A 109 24.29 -1.70 45.54
N THR A 110 25.62 -1.71 45.64
CA THR A 110 26.63 -2.32 44.74
C THR A 110 27.02 -1.62 43.42
N ASP A 111 27.74 -0.50 43.52
CA ASP A 111 28.73 -0.08 42.50
C ASP A 111 30.13 -0.11 43.13
N THR A 112 30.84 -1.25 43.01
CA THR A 112 32.26 -1.33 43.39
C THR A 112 33.04 -2.32 42.54
N LYS A 113 32.74 -2.46 41.24
CA LYS A 113 33.58 -3.29 40.36
C LYS A 113 33.95 -2.69 38.99
N ILE A 114 33.47 -1.50 38.64
CA ILE A 114 33.79 -0.84 37.36
C ILE A 114 34.63 0.44 37.59
N ARG A 115 35.61 0.39 38.52
CA ARG A 115 36.62 1.47 38.69
C ARG A 115 38.05 1.03 38.39
N HIS A 116 38.28 -0.23 38.01
CA HIS A 116 39.63 -0.76 37.75
C HIS A 116 40.10 -0.66 36.29
N LEU A 117 39.37 0.04 35.42
CA LEU A 117 39.71 0.18 33.99
C LEU A 117 39.87 1.65 33.55
N PHE A 118 40.35 2.52 34.44
CA PHE A 118 40.80 3.85 34.05
C PHE A 118 42.26 4.05 34.47
N VAL A 119 43.18 3.69 33.58
CA VAL A 119 44.57 4.15 33.62
C VAL A 119 44.68 5.27 32.59
N PRO A 120 44.78 6.55 33.01
CA PRO A 120 45.15 7.62 32.11
C PRO A 120 46.68 7.78 32.12
N PRO A 121 47.40 7.60 31.00
CA PRO A 121 48.75 8.14 30.91
C PRO A 121 48.67 9.64 30.63
N GLY A 122 49.18 10.41 31.59
CA GLY A 122 49.47 11.82 31.44
C GLY A 122 50.63 12.10 30.48
N ARG A 123 50.67 13.38 30.11
CA ARG A 123 51.66 14.10 29.30
C ARG A 123 53.11 13.64 29.48
N TYR A 124 53.76 13.37 28.34
CA TYR A 124 54.97 14.07 27.87
C TYR A 124 54.83 14.33 26.37
#